data_AF-A0A261D3L8-F1
#
_entry.id   AF-A0A261D3L8-F1
#
_cell.length_a   1.000
_cell.length_b   1.000
_cell.length_c   1.000
_cell.angle_alpha   90.00
_cell.angle_beta   90.00
_cell.angle_gamma   90.00
#
_symmetry.space_group_name_H-M   'P 1'
#
loop_
_entity.id
_entity.type
_entity.pdbx_description
1 polymer ?
#
loop_
_entity_poly.entity_id
_entity_poly.type
_entity_poly.pdbx_seq_one_letter_code
_entity_poly.pdbx_strand_id
1 'polypeptide(L)'
;MTVVSFAHDGSAQLVVERTTTVHTQSSALISKSNTLKPHRGAPLGVLTLQRQGTTILSVSGEIDLLTAPQLTEAVLEALKAESRCLIIDLTGTTFLSSAGMQVLIDAQSAMSPSGHLGIVANGPATAGTMKLIGLDRILTISSTVDAAITTYIHADRDDTESLIA
;
A
#
# COMPACT_ATOMS: atom_id res chain seq x y z
N MET A 1 31.19 -5.72 18.78
CA MET A 1 30.26 -5.54 19.91
C MET A 1 30.29 -6.84 20.70
N THR A 2 30.80 -6.85 21.92
CA THR A 2 31.02 -8.07 22.73
C THR A 2 29.79 -8.33 23.57
N VAL A 3 29.21 -9.53 23.52
CA VAL A 3 28.11 -9.95 24.39
C VAL A 3 28.65 -11.00 25.35
N VAL A 4 28.43 -10.83 26.65
CA VAL A 4 28.81 -11.77 27.71
C VAL A 4 27.55 -12.52 28.15
N SER A 5 27.50 -13.84 27.96
CA SER A 5 26.42 -14.70 28.47
C SER A 5 26.90 -15.51 29.67
N PHE A 6 26.02 -15.73 30.64
CA PHE A 6 26.28 -16.48 31.88
C PHE A 6 25.52 -17.82 31.87
N ALA A 7 26.18 -18.90 32.29
CA ALA A 7 25.54 -20.19 32.53
C ALA A 7 24.80 -20.21 33.88
N HIS A 8 23.81 -21.10 34.04
CA HIS A 8 22.92 -21.16 35.20
C HIS A 8 23.59 -21.60 36.52
N ASP A 9 24.89 -21.93 36.51
CA ASP A 9 25.68 -22.34 37.66
C ASP A 9 26.65 -21.24 38.16
N GLY A 10 26.57 -20.03 37.60
CA GLY A 10 27.34 -18.86 38.07
C GLY A 10 28.79 -18.80 37.57
N SER A 11 29.22 -19.69 36.68
CA SER A 11 30.55 -19.65 36.08
C SER A 11 30.55 -18.75 34.83
N ALA A 12 31.38 -17.71 34.81
CA ALA A 12 31.57 -16.87 33.62
C ALA A 12 32.53 -17.53 32.64
N GLN A 13 32.07 -17.86 31.43
CA GLN A 13 32.93 -18.36 30.35
C GLN A 13 33.01 -17.32 29.22
N LEU A 14 34.22 -16.84 28.94
CA LEU A 14 34.48 -15.88 27.87
C LEU A 14 34.51 -16.62 26.52
N VAL A 15 33.42 -16.54 25.76
CA VAL A 15 33.38 -17.06 24.38
C VAL A 15 33.79 -15.94 23.42
N VAL A 16 34.95 -16.09 22.80
CA VAL A 16 35.44 -15.19 21.74
C VAL A 16 35.16 -15.86 20.40
N GLU A 17 34.08 -15.49 19.72
CA GLU A 17 33.85 -15.92 18.34
C GLU A 17 34.84 -15.21 17.42
N ARG A 18 35.84 -15.96 16.93
CA ARG A 18 36.74 -15.51 15.86
C ARG A 18 36.03 -15.72 14.52
N THR A 19 35.41 -14.68 13.97
CA THR A 19 34.91 -14.75 12.60
C THR A 19 36.09 -14.61 11.63
N THR A 20 36.42 -15.72 10.99
CA THR A 20 37.47 -15.89 9.99
C THR A 20 37.27 -14.93 8.81
N THR A 21 38.28 -14.11 8.50
CA THR A 21 38.38 -13.41 7.21
C THR A 21 38.62 -14.44 6.12
N VAL A 22 37.58 -14.79 5.36
CA VAL A 22 37.74 -15.58 4.14
C VAL A 22 38.07 -14.63 3.00
N HIS A 23 39.32 -14.67 2.56
CA HIS A 23 39.76 -14.10 1.29
C HIS A 23 39.50 -15.17 0.22
N THR A 24 38.51 -14.99 -0.64
CA THR A 24 38.32 -15.82 -1.85
C THR A 24 38.24 -14.94 -3.07
N GLN A 25 39.21 -15.16 -3.95
CA GLN A 25 39.45 -14.47 -5.20
C GLN A 25 38.45 -14.98 -6.26
N SER A 26 37.70 -14.04 -6.85
CA SER A 26 37.17 -14.03 -8.22
C SER A 26 36.55 -15.32 -8.78
N SER A 27 35.22 -15.37 -8.78
CA SER A 27 34.44 -15.93 -9.88
C SER A 27 33.29 -14.98 -10.16
N ALA A 28 33.44 -14.19 -11.22
CA ALA A 28 32.36 -13.42 -11.81
C ALA A 28 31.22 -14.38 -12.15
N LEU A 29 29.98 -14.05 -11.76
CA LEU A 29 28.71 -14.38 -12.43
C LEU A 29 27.54 -13.80 -11.60
N ILE A 30 26.99 -12.68 -12.09
CA ILE A 30 25.58 -12.27 -11.96
C ILE A 30 25.01 -12.23 -10.54
N SER A 31 25.19 -11.08 -9.88
CA SER A 31 24.13 -10.54 -9.00
C SER A 31 24.07 -9.05 -9.26
N LYS A 32 23.17 -8.63 -10.15
CA LYS A 32 22.75 -7.24 -10.18
C LYS A 32 22.13 -6.99 -8.82
N SER A 33 22.89 -6.41 -7.91
CA SER A 33 22.42 -5.95 -6.63
C SER A 33 21.25 -5.01 -6.93
N ASN A 34 20.02 -5.50 -6.78
CA ASN A 34 18.85 -4.65 -6.80
C ASN A 34 18.85 -3.91 -5.47
N THR A 35 19.76 -2.94 -5.35
CA THR A 35 19.80 -2.03 -4.22
C THR A 35 18.55 -1.18 -4.36
N LEU A 36 17.45 -1.64 -3.76
CA LEU A 36 16.32 -0.79 -3.44
C LEU A 36 16.94 0.37 -2.65
N LYS A 37 17.07 1.54 -3.27
CA LYS A 37 17.43 2.73 -2.54
C LYS A 37 16.33 2.88 -1.48
N PRO A 38 16.65 2.97 -0.18
CA PRO A 38 15.64 3.37 0.77
C PRO A 38 15.18 4.77 0.34
N HIS A 39 13.97 4.85 -0.19
CA HIS A 39 13.32 6.12 -0.45
C HIS A 39 12.99 6.70 0.93
N ARG A 40 13.92 7.45 1.53
CA ARG A 40 13.57 8.34 2.65
C ARG A 40 12.78 9.52 2.08
N GLY A 41 11.60 9.29 1.54
CA GLY A 41 10.72 10.38 1.17
C GLY A 41 9.74 10.72 2.27
N ALA A 42 8.79 11.57 1.90
CA ALA A 42 7.85 12.14 2.85
C ALA A 42 7.06 11.02 3.58
N PRO A 43 6.89 11.14 4.91
CA PRO A 43 6.17 10.13 5.68
C PRO A 43 4.75 9.94 5.13
N LEU A 44 4.22 8.72 5.24
CA LEU A 44 2.86 8.43 4.85
C LEU A 44 1.89 9.16 5.80
N GLY A 45 1.11 10.08 5.23
CA GLY A 45 -0.04 10.68 5.90
C GLY A 45 -1.32 10.06 5.37
N VAL A 46 -2.22 9.63 6.27
CA VAL A 46 -3.56 9.16 5.92
C VAL A 46 -4.58 9.93 6.74
N LEU A 47 -5.52 10.58 6.06
CA LEU A 47 -6.65 11.27 6.67
C LEU A 47 -7.95 10.59 6.24
N THR A 48 -8.83 10.33 7.20
CA THR A 48 -10.11 9.68 6.95
C THR A 48 -11.25 10.68 7.08
N LEU A 49 -12.08 10.77 6.05
CA LEU A 49 -13.33 11.53 6.06
C LEU A 49 -14.50 10.58 5.77
N GLN A 50 -15.52 10.63 6.62
CA GLN A 50 -16.74 9.85 6.43
C GLN A 50 -17.92 10.76 6.11
N ARG A 51 -18.66 10.44 5.05
CA ARG A 51 -19.83 11.21 4.62
C ARG A 51 -20.85 10.31 3.92
N GLN A 52 -22.07 10.24 4.47
CA GLN A 52 -23.24 9.64 3.81
C GLN A 52 -22.96 8.25 3.20
N GLY A 53 -22.37 7.32 3.98
CA GLY A 53 -22.05 5.96 3.51
C GLY A 53 -20.82 5.84 2.62
N THR A 54 -20.12 6.96 2.36
CA THR A 54 -18.81 7.00 1.68
C THR A 54 -17.71 7.28 2.71
N THR A 55 -16.65 6.48 2.67
CA THR A 55 -15.39 6.77 3.39
C THR A 55 -14.34 7.20 2.37
N ILE A 56 -13.63 8.30 2.64
CA ILE A 56 -12.55 8.82 1.81
C ILE A 56 -11.26 8.74 2.64
N LEU A 57 -10.26 8.03 2.11
CA LEU A 57 -8.90 8.00 2.62
C LEU A 57 -8.02 8.90 1.77
N SER A 58 -7.68 10.09 2.26
CA SER A 58 -6.71 10.98 1.61
C SER A 58 -5.30 10.60 2.03
N VAL A 59 -4.51 10.15 1.06
CA VAL A 59 -3.16 9.61 1.25
C VAL A 59 -2.13 10.56 0.66
N SER A 60 -1.12 10.88 1.47
CA SER A 60 -0.02 11.76 1.09
C SER A 60 1.34 11.16 1.44
N GLY A 61 2.38 11.61 0.73
CA GLY A 61 3.74 11.12 0.91
C GLY A 61 4.03 9.87 0.07
N GLU A 62 4.82 8.94 0.60
CA GLU A 62 5.28 7.77 -0.15
C GLU A 62 4.65 6.47 0.33
N ILE A 63 4.24 5.63 -0.64
CA ILE A 63 3.72 4.29 -0.41
C ILE A 63 4.77 3.27 -0.86
N ASP A 64 5.58 2.79 0.06
CA ASP A 64 6.67 1.84 -0.15
C ASP A 64 6.49 0.56 0.70
N LEU A 65 7.52 -0.29 0.74
CA LEU A 65 7.48 -1.52 1.53
C LEU A 65 7.32 -1.29 3.04
N LEU A 66 7.83 -0.17 3.55
CA LEU A 66 7.79 0.19 4.97
C LEU A 66 6.46 0.86 5.35
N THR A 67 5.86 1.63 4.43
CA THR A 67 4.60 2.35 4.69
C THR A 67 3.36 1.60 4.22
N ALA A 68 3.48 0.60 3.34
CA ALA A 68 2.34 -0.21 2.89
C ALA A 68 1.52 -0.83 4.04
N PRO A 69 2.10 -1.39 5.12
CA PRO A 69 1.33 -1.91 6.24
C PRO A 69 0.40 -0.87 6.89
N GLN A 70 0.86 0.39 7.01
CA GLN A 70 0.06 1.48 7.56
C GLN A 70 -1.14 1.81 6.65
N LEU A 71 -0.96 1.80 5.33
CA LEU A 71 -2.07 1.96 4.39
C LEU A 71 -3.05 0.78 4.46
N THR A 72 -2.54 -0.45 4.58
CA THR A 72 -3.37 -1.65 4.75
C THR A 72 -4.26 -1.54 5.98
N GLU A 73 -3.71 -1.13 7.13
CA GLU A 73 -4.49 -0.93 8.35
C GLU A 73 -5.60 0.11 8.15
N ALA A 74 -5.29 1.26 7.55
CA ALA A 74 -6.29 2.30 7.29
C ALA A 74 -7.41 1.83 6.35
N VAL A 75 -7.07 1.05 5.31
CA VAL A 75 -8.06 0.43 4.41
C VAL A 75 -8.94 -0.56 5.16
N LEU A 76 -8.35 -1.43 5.98
CA LEU A 76 -9.12 -2.42 6.75
C LEU A 76 -10.09 -1.75 7.74
N GLU A 77 -9.67 -0.68 8.41
CA GLU A 77 -10.56 0.10 9.27
C GLU A 77 -11.69 0.78 8.48
N ALA A 78 -11.40 1.30 7.28
CA ALA A 78 -12.43 1.88 6.43
C ALA A 78 -13.45 0.85 5.94
N LEU A 79 -13.01 -0.37 5.63
CA LEU A 79 -13.88 -1.47 5.20
C LEU A 79 -14.79 -1.98 6.34
N LYS A 80 -14.37 -1.87 7.60
CA LYS A 80 -15.21 -2.23 8.77
C LYS A 80 -16.36 -1.27 9.00
N ALA A 81 -16.26 -0.02 8.53
CA ALA A 81 -17.22 1.05 8.86
C ALA A 81 -18.57 0.96 8.12
N GLU A 82 -18.99 -0.23 7.65
CA GLU A 82 -20.20 -0.48 6.84
C GLU A 82 -20.38 0.51 5.66
N SER A 83 -19.27 1.03 5.13
CA SER A 83 -19.29 1.98 4.03
C SER A 83 -19.65 1.28 2.73
N ARG A 84 -20.63 1.82 1.98
CA ARG A 84 -20.99 1.33 0.66
C ARG A 84 -20.01 1.78 -0.41
N CYS A 85 -19.27 2.86 -0.13
CA CYS A 85 -18.24 3.37 -1.01
C CYS A 85 -16.97 3.68 -0.21
N LEU A 86 -15.83 3.19 -0.69
CA LEU A 86 -14.49 3.59 -0.26
C LEU A 86 -13.81 4.31 -1.42
N ILE A 87 -13.32 5.52 -1.15
CA ILE A 87 -12.50 6.27 -2.09
C ILE A 87 -11.11 6.42 -1.48
N ILE A 88 -10.08 5.98 -2.21
CA ILE A 88 -8.68 6.19 -1.83
C ILE A 88 -8.11 7.29 -2.72
N ASP A 89 -7.87 8.46 -2.14
CA ASP A 89 -7.34 9.61 -2.81
C ASP A 89 -5.81 9.70 -2.67
N LEU A 90 -5.12 9.41 -3.77
CA LEU A 90 -3.67 9.39 -3.90
C LEU A 90 -3.12 10.68 -4.53
N THR A 91 -3.90 11.75 -4.65
CA THR A 91 -3.44 13.01 -5.26
C THR A 91 -2.29 13.68 -4.47
N GLY A 92 -2.19 13.41 -3.16
CA GLY A 92 -1.06 13.83 -2.33
C GLY A 92 0.13 12.87 -2.32
N THR A 93 0.03 11.73 -3.02
CA THR A 93 1.06 10.67 -3.03
C THR A 93 2.15 10.99 -4.05
N THR A 94 3.40 11.00 -3.62
CA THR A 94 4.56 11.33 -4.44
C THR A 94 5.29 10.10 -4.97
N PHE A 95 5.03 8.92 -4.41
CA PHE A 95 5.62 7.65 -4.84
C PHE A 95 4.69 6.47 -4.53
N LEU A 96 4.55 5.55 -5.50
CA LEU A 96 3.77 4.33 -5.37
C LEU A 96 4.59 3.11 -5.83
N SER A 97 4.94 2.26 -4.87
CA SER A 97 5.65 1.00 -5.09
C SER A 97 4.72 -0.15 -5.45
N SER A 98 5.29 -1.32 -5.79
CA SER A 98 4.54 -2.56 -5.97
C SER A 98 3.81 -3.02 -4.71
N ALA A 99 4.39 -2.82 -3.52
CA ALA A 99 3.74 -3.13 -2.26
C ALA A 99 2.47 -2.27 -2.09
N GLY A 100 2.55 -0.97 -2.38
CA GLY A 100 1.39 -0.09 -2.37
C GLY A 100 0.32 -0.47 -3.37
N MET A 101 0.71 -0.85 -4.60
CA MET A 101 -0.25 -1.33 -5.61
C MET A 101 -0.99 -2.59 -5.16
N GLN A 102 -0.29 -3.52 -4.50
CA GLN A 102 -0.93 -4.72 -3.94
C GLN A 102 -2.01 -4.35 -2.91
N VAL A 103 -1.76 -3.35 -2.05
CA VAL A 103 -2.77 -2.87 -1.07
C VAL A 103 -4.04 -2.41 -1.78
N LEU A 104 -3.93 -1.70 -2.91
CA LEU A 104 -5.11 -1.24 -3.66
C LEU A 104 -5.90 -2.41 -4.29
N ILE A 105 -5.19 -3.42 -4.81
CA ILE A 105 -5.81 -4.63 -5.38
C ILE A 105 -6.52 -5.45 -4.30
N ASP A 106 -5.88 -5.59 -3.14
CA ASP A 106 -6.44 -6.29 -1.98
C ASP A 106 -7.68 -5.55 -1.46
N ALA A 107 -7.65 -4.22 -1.44
CA ALA A 107 -8.81 -3.39 -1.12
C ALA A 107 -9.98 -3.64 -2.08
N GLN A 108 -9.72 -3.74 -3.38
CA GLN A 108 -10.75 -4.03 -4.39
C GLN A 108 -11.35 -5.42 -4.18
N SER A 109 -10.51 -6.38 -3.80
CA SER A 109 -10.92 -7.77 -3.58
C SER A 109 -11.68 -7.96 -2.27
N ALA A 110 -11.37 -7.15 -1.25
CA ALA A 110 -12.02 -7.18 0.05
C ALA A 110 -13.32 -6.35 0.11
N MET A 111 -13.57 -5.50 -0.89
CA MET A 111 -14.83 -4.75 -1.01
C MET A 111 -16.01 -5.71 -1.15
N SER A 112 -17.15 -5.38 -0.53
CA SER A 112 -18.36 -6.20 -0.69
C SER A 112 -18.80 -6.19 -2.16
N PRO A 113 -19.51 -7.23 -2.65
CA PRO A 113 -19.99 -7.27 -4.03
C PRO A 113 -20.89 -6.10 -4.43
N SER A 114 -21.60 -5.50 -3.46
CA SER A 114 -22.43 -4.30 -3.63
C SER A 114 -21.73 -3.00 -3.23
N GLY A 115 -20.47 -3.09 -2.82
CA GLY A 115 -19.64 -1.98 -2.42
C GLY A 115 -18.80 -1.45 -3.59
N HIS A 116 -18.47 -0.17 -3.53
CA HIS A 116 -17.67 0.49 -4.56
C HIS A 116 -16.31 0.90 -4.02
N LEU A 117 -15.25 0.55 -4.73
CA LEU A 117 -13.91 1.10 -4.51
C LEU A 117 -13.55 2.05 -5.66
N GLY A 118 -13.28 3.30 -5.32
CA GLY A 118 -12.75 4.30 -6.25
C GLY A 118 -11.31 4.69 -5.88
N ILE A 119 -10.43 4.80 -6.86
CA ILE A 119 -9.08 5.34 -6.69
C ILE A 119 -9.03 6.72 -7.34
N VAL A 120 -8.61 7.75 -6.60
CA VAL A 120 -8.34 9.06 -7.17
C VAL A 120 -6.84 9.20 -7.31
N ALA A 121 -6.36 9.40 -8.54
CA ALA A 121 -4.94 9.50 -8.81
C ALA A 121 -4.67 10.42 -9.99
N ASN A 122 -3.58 11.15 -9.92
CA ASN A 122 -3.12 12.04 -10.99
C ASN A 122 -1.60 11.97 -11.16
N GLY A 123 -1.13 12.34 -12.35
CA GLY A 123 0.29 12.44 -12.63
C GLY A 123 1.04 11.09 -12.78
N PRO A 124 2.35 11.15 -13.03
CA PRO A 124 3.14 9.99 -13.42
C PRO A 124 3.42 9.03 -12.27
N ALA A 125 3.55 9.52 -11.02
CA ALA A 125 3.94 8.71 -9.88
C ALA A 125 2.88 7.67 -9.48
N THR A 126 1.59 8.01 -9.64
CA THR A 126 0.46 7.16 -9.27
C THR A 126 -0.29 6.67 -10.52
N ALA A 127 -1.14 7.51 -11.12
CA ALA A 127 -1.97 7.14 -12.28
C ALA A 127 -1.12 6.64 -13.46
N GLY A 128 0.02 7.27 -13.73
CA GLY A 128 0.98 6.82 -14.75
C GLY A 128 1.52 5.42 -14.48
N THR A 129 1.98 5.16 -13.26
CA THR A 129 2.47 3.84 -12.82
C THR A 129 1.39 2.77 -12.91
N MET A 130 0.17 3.05 -12.41
CA MET A 130 -0.94 2.10 -12.46
C MET A 130 -1.35 1.77 -13.90
N LYS A 131 -1.43 2.78 -14.76
CA LYS A 131 -1.73 2.60 -16.19
C LYS A 131 -0.65 1.81 -16.92
N LEU A 132 0.63 2.05 -16.59
CA LEU A 132 1.75 1.34 -17.20
C LEU A 132 1.65 -0.17 -17.00
N ILE A 133 1.16 -0.61 -15.85
CA ILE A 133 0.99 -2.04 -15.53
C ILE A 133 -0.45 -2.55 -15.76
N GLY A 134 -1.34 -1.71 -16.30
CA GLY A 134 -2.71 -2.10 -16.67
C GLY A 134 -3.70 -2.23 -15.49
N LEU A 135 -3.42 -1.60 -14.35
CA LEU A 135 -4.33 -1.63 -13.19
C LEU A 135 -5.62 -0.84 -13.40
N ASP A 136 -5.67 0.04 -14.40
CA ASP A 136 -6.88 0.75 -14.83
C ASP A 136 -7.98 -0.18 -15.38
N ARG A 137 -7.67 -1.46 -15.59
CA ARG A 137 -8.65 -2.50 -15.96
C ARG A 137 -9.28 -3.21 -14.77
N ILE A 138 -8.68 -3.06 -13.60
CA ILE A 138 -9.09 -3.74 -12.35
C ILE A 138 -9.65 -2.72 -11.37
N LEU A 139 -9.04 -1.53 -11.32
CA LEU A 139 -9.39 -0.45 -10.42
C LEU A 139 -10.11 0.66 -11.18
N THR A 140 -11.19 1.17 -10.60
CA THR A 140 -11.86 2.38 -11.09
C THR A 140 -11.02 3.60 -10.71
N ILE A 141 -10.27 4.16 -11.68
CA ILE A 141 -9.38 5.30 -11.46
C ILE A 141 -10.02 6.58 -11.99
N SER A 142 -10.20 7.56 -11.10
CA SER A 142 -10.69 8.91 -11.41
C SER A 142 -9.61 9.97 -11.18
N SER A 143 -9.75 11.12 -11.83
CA SER A 143 -8.82 12.25 -11.68
C SER A 143 -9.11 13.13 -10.46
N THR A 144 -10.34 13.12 -9.94
CA THR A 144 -10.78 13.88 -8.77
C THR A 144 -11.72 13.06 -7.89
N VAL A 145 -11.84 13.47 -6.62
CA VAL A 145 -12.80 12.88 -5.67
C VAL A 145 -14.23 13.07 -6.15
N ASP A 146 -14.59 14.25 -6.66
CA ASP A 146 -15.94 14.50 -7.20
C ASP A 146 -16.28 13.57 -8.36
N ALA A 147 -15.33 13.28 -9.26
CA ALA A 147 -15.53 12.34 -10.35
C ALA A 147 -15.70 10.89 -9.85
N ALA A 148 -14.93 10.48 -8.83
CA ALA A 148 -15.09 9.17 -8.19
C ALA A 148 -16.46 9.03 -7.52
N ILE A 149 -16.90 10.05 -6.77
CA ILE A 149 -18.24 10.08 -6.15
C ILE A 149 -19.33 10.02 -7.23
N THR A 150 -19.20 10.80 -8.31
CA THR A 150 -20.18 10.80 -9.41
C THR A 150 -20.27 9.41 -10.05
N THR A 151 -19.12 8.76 -10.28
CA THR A 151 -19.06 7.39 -10.81
C THR A 151 -19.78 6.40 -9.89
N TYR A 152 -19.55 6.48 -8.58
CA TYR A 152 -20.26 5.66 -7.60
C TYR A 152 -21.78 5.90 -7.60
N ILE A 153 -22.22 7.17 -7.60
CA ILE A 153 -23.64 7.52 -7.62
C ILE A 153 -24.33 6.95 -8.87
N HIS A 154 -23.65 6.94 -10.02
CA HIS A 154 -24.21 6.34 -11.23
C HIS A 154 -24.24 4.82 -11.16
N ALA A 155 -23.19 4.17 -10.64
CA ALA A 155 -23.17 2.73 -10.45
C ALA A 155 -24.28 2.21 -9.53
N ASP A 156 -24.53 2.89 -8.40
CA ASP A 156 -25.59 2.53 -7.43
C ASP A 156 -27.01 2.62 -8.03
N ARG A 157 -27.22 3.49 -9.02
CA ARG A 157 -28.52 3.69 -9.69
C ARG A 157 -28.82 2.59 -10.72
N ASP A 158 -27.82 2.16 -11.48
CA ASP A 158 -27.98 1.09 -12.49
C ASP A 158 -28.36 -0.26 -11.83
N ASP A 159 -27.85 -0.52 -10.62
CA ASP A 159 -28.21 -1.70 -9.81
C ASP A 159 -29.68 -1.67 -9.36
N THR A 160 -30.25 -0.47 -9.17
CA THR A 160 -31.63 -0.30 -8.71
C THR A 160 -32.63 -0.48 -9.86
N GLU A 161 -32.31 -0.04 -11.09
CA GLU A 161 -33.21 -0.22 -12.25
C GLU A 161 -33.25 -1.69 -12.74
N SER A 162 -32.19 -2.46 -12.53
CA SER A 162 -32.14 -3.89 -12.90
C SER A 162 -33.02 -4.80 -12.04
N LEU A 163 -33.50 -4.33 -10.89
CA LEU A 163 -34.34 -5.11 -9.97
C LEU A 163 -35.86 -4.94 -10.22
N ILE A 164 -36.25 -4.02 -11.11
CA ILE A 164 -37.65 -3.64 -11.38
C ILE A 164 -38.15 -4.10 -12.76
N ALA A 165 -37.30 -4.81 -13.52
CA ALA A 165 -37.61 -5.38 -14.84
C ALA A 165 -37.78 -6.91 -14.77
#